data_AF-A0A5C6TYZ0-F1
#
_entry.id   AF-A0A5C6TYZ0-F1
#
_cell.length_a   1.000
_cell.length_b   1.000
_cell.length_c   1.000
_cell.angle_alpha   90.00
_cell.angle_beta   90.00
_cell.angle_gamma   90.00
#
_symmetry.space_group_name_H-M   'P 1'
#
loop_
_entity.id
_entity.type
_entity.pdbx_description
1 polymer ?
#
loop_
_entity_poly.entity_id
_entity_poly.type
_entity_poly.pdbx_seq_one_letter_code
_entity_poly.pdbx_strand_id
1 'polypeptide(L)'
;MDAMPAAALAPQDLHPALWLGHQLGRAAGAGVPSGFAALDRHLPGGGWPRRTLTELLLPHPGVGEVRLLAPSRPLRSAAAGW
;
A
#
# COMPACT_ATOMS: atom_id res chain seq x y z
N MET A 1 -43.24 -25.39 5.10
CA MET A 1 -42.38 -25.11 3.94
C MET A 1 -41.20 -24.32 4.46
N ASP A 2 -40.13 -25.01 4.86
CA ASP A 2 -38.85 -24.41 5.22
C ASP A 2 -38.25 -23.79 3.95
N ALA A 3 -38.06 -22.47 3.93
CA ALA A 3 -37.39 -21.81 2.84
C ALA A 3 -35.89 -22.15 2.90
N MET A 4 -35.39 -22.88 1.90
CA MET A 4 -33.96 -23.10 1.75
C MET A 4 -33.28 -21.72 1.68
N PRO A 5 -32.27 -21.42 2.53
CA PRO A 5 -31.56 -20.16 2.41
C PRO A 5 -30.90 -20.16 1.03
N ALA A 6 -31.27 -19.21 0.18
CA ALA A 6 -30.48 -18.91 -1.01
C ALA A 6 -29.07 -18.63 -0.50
N ALA A 7 -28.12 -19.51 -0.81
CA ALA A 7 -26.74 -19.36 -0.39
C ALA A 7 -26.28 -17.98 -0.87
N ALA A 8 -26.14 -17.04 0.07
CA ALA A 8 -25.76 -15.69 -0.27
C ALA A 8 -24.38 -15.76 -0.92
N LEU A 9 -24.29 -15.38 -2.19
CA LEU A 9 -23.01 -15.29 -2.88
C LEU A 9 -22.14 -14.31 -2.10
N ALA A 10 -20.95 -14.74 -1.70
CA ALA A 10 -20.05 -13.87 -0.99
C ALA A 10 -19.58 -12.77 -1.96
N PRO A 11 -19.42 -11.51 -1.50
CA PRO A 11 -19.11 -10.40 -2.40
C PRO A 11 -17.88 -10.65 -3.28
N GLN A 12 -16.87 -11.37 -2.78
CA GLN A 12 -15.67 -11.72 -3.53
C GLN A 12 -15.90 -12.60 -4.77
N ASP A 13 -17.04 -13.29 -4.84
CA ASP A 13 -17.35 -14.22 -5.94
C ASP A 13 -18.14 -13.53 -7.07
N LEU A 14 -18.54 -12.26 -6.89
CA LEU A 14 -19.32 -11.51 -7.87
C LEU A 14 -18.51 -11.16 -9.14
N HIS A 15 -17.28 -10.69 -8.97
CA HIS A 15 -16.41 -10.29 -10.08
C HIS A 15 -14.95 -10.11 -9.60
N PRO A 16 -13.93 -10.58 -10.35
CA PRO A 16 -12.53 -10.46 -9.93
C PRO A 16 -12.01 -9.02 -9.81
N ALA A 17 -12.63 -8.06 -10.50
CA ALA A 17 -12.30 -6.63 -10.40
C ALA A 17 -13.09 -5.88 -9.32
N LEU A 18 -13.91 -6.57 -8.52
CA LEU A 18 -14.66 -5.92 -7.45
C LEU A 18 -13.70 -5.39 -6.39
N TRP A 19 -13.79 -4.09 -6.10
CA TRP A 19 -13.04 -3.49 -5.00
C TRP A 19 -13.68 -3.90 -3.66
N LEU A 20 -12.89 -4.56 -2.82
CA LEU A 20 -13.31 -5.02 -1.50
C LEU A 20 -12.63 -4.17 -0.44
N GLY A 21 -13.38 -3.29 0.23
CA GLY A 21 -12.82 -2.34 1.21
C GLY A 21 -12.02 -3.00 2.33
N HIS A 22 -12.36 -4.22 2.76
CA HIS A 22 -11.62 -4.96 3.78
C HIS A 22 -10.24 -5.46 3.31
N GLN A 23 -9.96 -5.39 2.00
CA GLN A 23 -8.65 -5.69 1.43
C GLN A 23 -7.73 -4.46 1.44
N LEU A 24 -8.23 -3.26 1.80
CA LEU A 24 -7.35 -2.11 2.01
C LEU A 24 -6.32 -2.42 3.09
N GLY A 25 -5.06 -2.10 2.78
CA GLY A 25 -3.94 -2.29 3.70
C GLY A 25 -3.23 -3.64 3.59
N ARG A 26 -3.74 -4.58 2.78
CA ARG A 26 -2.96 -5.78 2.44
C ARG A 26 -1.88 -5.43 1.42
N ALA A 27 -0.64 -5.79 1.73
CA ALA A 27 0.44 -5.66 0.77
C ALA A 27 0.21 -6.63 -0.39
N ALA A 28 0.09 -6.10 -1.62
CA ALA A 28 -0.05 -6.90 -2.84
C ALA A 28 1.27 -7.59 -3.27
N GLY A 29 2.33 -7.51 -2.46
CA GLY A 29 3.65 -8.07 -2.73
C GLY A 29 4.72 -7.51 -1.78
N ALA A 30 5.98 -7.88 -2.02
CA ALA A 30 7.11 -7.37 -1.25
C ALA A 30 7.32 -5.86 -1.48
N GLY A 31 7.58 -5.14 -0.39
CA GLY A 31 7.94 -3.73 -0.39
C GLY A 31 9.36 -3.47 -0.88
N VAL A 32 9.65 -2.22 -1.26
CA VAL A 32 11.02 -1.75 -1.51
C VAL A 32 11.65 -1.39 -0.17
N PRO A 33 12.85 -1.88 0.18
CA PRO A 33 13.49 -1.58 1.46
C PRO A 33 13.57 -0.06 1.70
N SER A 34 13.22 0.38 2.91
CA SER A 34 13.32 1.79 3.29
C SER A 34 14.77 2.23 3.54
N GLY A 35 15.68 1.27 3.73
CA GLY A 35 17.03 1.50 4.25
C GLY A 35 17.08 1.57 5.79
N PHE A 36 15.92 1.44 6.46
CA PHE A 36 15.80 1.40 7.91
C PHE A 36 15.05 0.14 8.34
N ALA A 37 15.78 -0.88 8.81
CA ALA A 37 15.18 -2.16 9.21
C ALA A 37 14.07 -2.01 10.27
N ALA A 38 14.17 -0.99 11.14
CA ALA A 38 13.13 -0.70 12.12
C ALA A 38 11.82 -0.28 11.44
N LEU A 39 11.88 0.55 10.39
CA LEU A 39 10.72 0.99 9.63
C LEU A 39 10.15 -0.14 8.77
N ASP A 40 11.00 -0.93 8.12
CA ASP A 40 10.60 -2.04 7.27
C ASP A 40 9.69 -3.04 8.01
N ARG A 41 9.94 -3.27 9.31
CA ARG A 41 9.09 -4.13 10.16
C ARG A 41 7.68 -3.59 10.38
N HIS A 42 7.47 -2.28 10.26
CA HIS A 42 6.18 -1.63 10.48
C HIS A 42 5.41 -1.39 9.17
N LEU A 43 6.06 -1.48 8.02
CA LEU A 43 5.41 -1.26 6.73
C LEU A 43 4.81 -2.57 6.20
N PRO A 44 3.57 -2.55 5.66
CA PRO A 44 2.99 -3.71 5.00
C PRO A 44 3.90 -4.26 3.91
N GLY A 45 4.25 -5.54 3.99
CA GLY A 45 5.13 -6.19 3.01
C GLY A 45 6.63 -5.91 3.19
N GLY A 46 7.06 -5.31 4.31
CA GLY A 46 8.48 -5.22 4.68
C GLY A 46 9.24 -4.05 4.07
N GLY A 47 8.56 -2.97 3.70
CA GLY A 47 9.16 -1.81 3.05
C GLY A 47 8.11 -0.94 2.36
N TRP A 48 8.54 0.01 1.54
CA TRP A 48 7.64 0.89 0.80
C TRP A 48 6.79 0.12 -0.21
N PRO A 49 5.44 0.23 -0.15
CA PRO A 49 4.55 -0.43 -1.10
C PRO A 49 4.82 0.01 -2.54
N ARG A 50 4.81 -0.96 -3.47
CA ARG A 50 4.98 -0.69 -4.91
C ARG A 50 3.64 -0.35 -5.55
N ARG A 51 3.63 0.55 -6.54
CA ARG A 51 2.42 0.95 -7.29
C ARG A 51 1.32 1.54 -6.39
N THR A 52 1.72 2.16 -5.29
CA THR A 52 0.83 2.82 -4.33
C THR A 52 1.42 4.17 -3.96
N LEU A 53 0.57 5.15 -3.66
CA LEU A 53 0.98 6.41 -3.07
C LEU A 53 1.16 6.22 -1.57
N THR A 54 2.32 6.60 -1.03
CA THR A 54 2.55 6.66 0.42
C THR A 54 2.66 8.12 0.84
N GLU A 55 1.79 8.54 1.76
CA GLU A 55 1.77 9.88 2.33
C GLU A 55 2.39 9.86 3.73
N LEU A 56 3.29 10.81 4.00
CA LEU A 56 3.91 10.98 5.31
C LEU A 56 3.24 12.16 6.02
N LEU A 57 2.47 11.88 7.07
CA LEU A 57 1.87 12.90 7.92
C LEU A 57 2.87 13.28 8.99
N LEU A 58 3.29 14.54 8.97
CA LEU A 58 4.39 15.04 9.78
C LEU A 58 3.88 16.19 10.64
N PRO A 59 4.41 16.34 11.86
CA PRO A 59 3.97 17.41 12.75
C PRO A 59 4.32 18.79 12.20
N HIS A 60 5.44 18.90 11.48
CA HIS A 60 5.88 20.09 10.76
C HIS A 60 6.99 19.71 9.77
N PRO A 61 7.30 20.56 8.77
CA PRO A 61 8.41 20.33 7.86
C PRO A 61 9.77 20.27 8.58
N GLY A 62 10.71 19.52 8.00
CA GLY A 62 12.11 19.53 8.43
C GLY A 62 12.46 18.53 9.52
N VAL A 63 11.56 17.60 9.85
CA VAL A 63 11.82 16.51 10.81
C VAL A 63 12.77 15.43 10.26
N GLY A 64 13.20 15.56 9.01
CA GLY A 64 14.13 14.65 8.36
C GLY A 64 13.47 13.80 7.27
N GLU A 65 12.40 14.28 6.65
CA GLU A 65 11.70 13.58 5.54
C GLU A 65 12.67 13.20 4.43
N VAL A 66 13.56 14.13 4.08
CA VAL A 66 14.56 13.91 3.04
C VAL A 66 15.54 12.81 3.45
N ARG A 67 15.98 12.79 4.70
CA ARG A 67 16.89 11.76 5.23
C ARG A 67 16.20 10.40 5.35
N LEU A 68 14.91 10.39 5.67
CA LEU A 68 14.08 9.18 5.70
C LEU A 68 13.91 8.58 4.31
N LEU A 69 13.69 9.42 3.29
CA LEU A 69 13.40 8.96 1.93
C LEU A 69 14.66 8.70 1.10
N ALA A 70 15.80 9.31 1.45
CA ALA A 70 17.03 9.21 0.67
C ALA A 70 17.53 7.77 0.42
N PRO A 71 17.58 6.86 1.42
CA PRO A 71 18.11 5.52 1.22
C PRO A 71 17.24 4.65 0.31
N SER A 72 15.96 4.96 0.21
CA SER A 72 14.97 4.18 -0.54
C SER A 72 14.73 4.67 -1.97
N ARG A 73 15.51 5.63 -2.49
CA ARG A 73 15.28 6.20 -3.83
C ARG A 73 15.96 5.40 -4.96
N PRO A 74 15.20 4.78 -5.88
CA PRO A 74 15.56 4.80 -7.28
C PRO A 74 15.14 6.14 -7.89
N LEU A 75 16.11 6.95 -8.36
CA LEU A 75 15.84 8.21 -9.05
C LEU A 75 15.13 7.93 -10.40
N ARG A 76 13.85 8.30 -10.51
CA ARG A 76 13.21 8.57 -11.81
C ARG A 76 12.35 9.83 -11.67
N SER A 77 12.87 10.97 -12.12
CA SER A 77 11.99 11.98 -12.69
C SER A 77 11.60 11.49 -14.08
N ALA A 78 10.31 11.30 -14.33
CA ALA A 78 9.84 11.60 -15.67
C ALA A 78 9.88 13.13 -15.73
N ALA A 79 10.81 13.69 -16.48
CA ALA A 79 10.54 14.99 -17.07
C ALA A 79 9.24 14.78 -17.86
N ALA A 80 8.14 15.28 -17.31
CA ALA A 80 6.96 15.57 -18.10
C ALA A 80 7.44 16.62 -19.10
N GLY A 81 7.87 16.16 -20.27
CA GLY A 81 7.91 16.99 -21.45
C GLY A 81 6.51 17.54 -21.63
N TRP A 82 6.41 18.85 -21.48
CA TRP A 82 5.33 19.62 -22.05
C TRP A 82 5.57 19.71 -23.55
#